data_AF-A0A9X0EAA1-F1
#
_entry.id   AF-A0A9X0EAA1-F1
#
_cell.length_a   1.000
_cell.length_b   1.000
_cell.length_c   1.000
_cell.angle_alpha   90.00
_cell.angle_beta   90.00
_cell.angle_gamma   90.00
#
_symmetry.space_group_name_H-M   'P 1'
#
loop_
_entity.id
_entity.type
_entity.pdbx_description
1 polymer ?
#
loop_
_entity_poly.entity_id
_entity_poly.type
_entity_poly.pdbx_seq_one_letter_code
_entity_poly.pdbx_strand_id
1 'polypeptide(L)'
;MAKNTDPNDNQKAMSTQTKYPVSEREITAQVILNLDEKDRPRQVICTSCPKAMWITSQQRGADQLDCFCLVMKQMTYTTWRPTKIFDCEVLYMLEAEAAEKAAREG
;
A
#
# COMPACT_ATOMS: atom_id res chain seq x y z
N MET A 1 11.97 57.86 17.62
CA MET A 1 11.04 57.51 16.53
C MET A 1 11.29 56.05 16.17
N ALA A 2 10.35 55.19 16.54
CA ALA A 2 10.41 53.76 16.32
C ALA A 2 10.38 53.44 14.82
N LYS A 3 11.23 52.51 14.38
CA LYS A 3 11.05 51.81 13.11
C LYS A 3 10.54 50.41 13.45
N ASN A 4 9.23 50.24 13.33
CA ASN A 4 8.58 48.94 13.27
C ASN A 4 9.16 48.16 12.09
N THR A 5 9.67 46.96 12.37
CA THR A 5 10.02 45.99 11.34
C THR A 5 9.38 44.68 11.77
N ASP A 6 8.30 44.32 11.11
CA ASP A 6 7.66 43.01 11.17
C ASP A 6 7.29 42.63 9.73
N PRO A 7 7.09 41.36 9.40
CA PRO A 7 7.95 40.22 9.68
C PRO A 7 8.09 39.36 8.39
N ASN A 8 8.64 38.15 8.51
CA ASN A 8 8.32 37.00 7.66
C ASN A 8 9.01 36.88 6.28
N ASP A 9 10.18 36.24 6.27
CA ASP A 9 10.67 35.50 5.09
C ASP A 9 11.53 34.31 5.53
N ASN A 10 10.98 33.44 6.38
CA ASN A 10 11.67 32.19 6.73
C ASN A 10 10.74 30.98 6.75
N GLN A 11 9.90 30.88 5.72
CA GLN A 11 9.16 29.66 5.40
C GLN A 11 9.25 29.35 3.91
N LYS A 12 10.48 29.11 3.44
CA LYS A 12 10.68 28.29 2.23
C LYS A 12 11.52 27.07 2.58
N ALA A 13 11.06 26.32 3.58
CA ALA A 13 11.48 24.93 3.73
C ALA A 13 10.90 24.18 2.54
N MET A 14 11.80 23.81 1.63
CA MET A 14 11.58 22.94 0.49
C MET A 14 10.69 21.77 0.90
N SER A 15 9.49 21.70 0.34
CA SER A 15 8.75 20.45 0.23
C SER A 15 9.53 19.57 -0.75
N THR A 16 10.60 18.93 -0.29
CA THR A 16 11.16 17.75 -0.96
C THR A 16 10.14 16.65 -0.77
N GLN A 17 9.19 16.59 -1.70
CA GLN A 17 8.22 15.52 -1.78
C GLN A 17 8.99 14.25 -2.15
N THR A 18 9.45 13.51 -1.15
CA THR A 18 10.09 12.21 -1.32
C THR A 18 9.12 11.31 -2.09
N LYS A 19 9.41 11.08 -3.36
CA LYS A 19 8.65 10.15 -4.21
C LYS A 19 9.04 8.74 -3.78
N TYR A 20 8.28 8.17 -2.85
CA TYR A 20 8.43 6.76 -2.50
C TYR A 20 8.21 5.91 -3.75
N PRO A 21 9.12 4.98 -4.09
CA PRO A 21 8.94 4.11 -5.24
C PRO A 21 7.65 3.31 -5.06
N VAL A 22 6.88 3.16 -6.14
CA VAL A 22 5.77 2.22 -6.16
C VAL A 22 6.37 0.83 -5.94
N SER A 23 5.84 0.06 -5.00
CA SER A 23 6.27 -1.32 -4.75
C SER A 23 6.39 -2.08 -6.08
N GLU A 24 7.60 -2.47 -6.46
CA GLU A 24 7.91 -3.24 -7.67
C GLU A 24 7.61 -4.75 -7.51
N ARG A 25 6.96 -5.13 -6.40
CA ARG A 25 6.61 -6.53 -6.09
C ARG A 25 5.57 -7.07 -7.08
N GLU A 26 5.80 -8.28 -7.57
CA GLU A 26 4.87 -8.98 -8.46
C GLU A 26 3.51 -9.22 -7.78
N ILE A 27 2.42 -9.03 -8.53
CA ILE A 27 1.07 -9.32 -8.03
C ILE A 27 0.87 -10.83 -8.00
N THR A 28 0.61 -11.38 -6.82
CA THR A 28 0.42 -12.82 -6.62
C THR A 28 -1.02 -13.19 -6.29
N ALA A 29 -1.87 -12.21 -5.98
CA ALA A 29 -3.27 -12.46 -5.67
C ALA A 29 -4.09 -12.79 -6.93
N GLN A 30 -4.52 -14.06 -7.07
CA GLN A 30 -5.30 -14.53 -8.22
C GLN A 30 -6.57 -13.71 -8.47
N VAL A 31 -7.27 -13.30 -7.40
CA VAL A 31 -8.46 -12.46 -7.49
C VAL A 31 -8.18 -11.16 -8.25
N ILE A 32 -7.01 -10.55 -8.02
CA ILE A 32 -6.60 -9.32 -8.71
C ILE A 32 -6.16 -9.59 -10.14
N LEU A 33 -5.45 -10.71 -10.37
CA LEU A 33 -5.00 -11.10 -11.70
C LEU A 33 -6.18 -11.34 -12.66
N ASN A 34 -7.33 -11.79 -12.12
CA ASN A 34 -8.55 -12.00 -12.89
C ASN A 34 -9.31 -10.70 -13.20
N LEU A 35 -8.92 -9.55 -12.64
CA LEU A 35 -9.51 -8.25 -12.97
C LEU A 35 -8.85 -7.64 -14.20
N ASP A 36 -9.64 -6.85 -14.95
CA ASP A 36 -9.13 -5.94 -15.96
C ASP A 36 -8.08 -5.00 -15.35
N GLU A 37 -7.03 -4.70 -16.09
CA GLU A 37 -5.91 -3.88 -15.61
C GLU A 37 -6.33 -2.51 -15.08
N LYS A 38 -7.38 -1.92 -15.67
CA LYS A 38 -7.97 -0.65 -15.24
C LYS A 38 -8.59 -0.72 -13.83
N ASP A 39 -9.08 -1.89 -13.43
CA ASP A 39 -9.81 -2.12 -12.17
C ASP A 39 -8.89 -2.65 -11.07
N ARG A 40 -7.63 -2.92 -11.39
CA ARG A 40 -6.64 -3.38 -10.42
C ARG A 40 -6.29 -2.24 -9.44
N PRO A 41 -6.18 -2.54 -8.14
CA PRO A 41 -5.74 -1.59 -7.14
C PRO A 41 -4.34 -1.09 -7.46
N ARG A 42 -4.19 0.23 -7.62
CA ARG A 42 -2.89 0.88 -7.85
C ARG A 42 -2.30 1.28 -6.50
N GLN A 43 -0.99 1.06 -6.31
CA GLN A 43 -0.23 1.52 -5.13
C GLN A 43 -0.67 0.88 -3.80
N VAL A 44 -1.02 -0.41 -3.83
CA VAL A 44 -1.34 -1.18 -2.62
C VAL A 44 -0.34 -2.30 -2.49
N ILE A 45 0.54 -2.24 -1.49
CA ILE A 45 1.55 -3.28 -1.28
C ILE A 45 0.94 -4.66 -0.96
N CYS A 46 -0.34 -4.69 -0.56
CA CYS A 46 -1.08 -5.92 -0.28
C CYS A 46 -1.38 -6.78 -1.52
N THR A 47 -1.18 -6.28 -2.76
CA THR A 47 -1.38 -7.09 -3.98
C THR A 47 -0.40 -8.25 -4.12
N SER A 48 0.76 -8.15 -3.46
CA SER A 48 1.80 -9.17 -3.41
C SER A 48 1.86 -9.90 -2.06
N CYS A 49 1.00 -9.53 -1.10
CA CYS A 49 1.09 -10.05 0.27
C CYS A 49 0.35 -11.39 0.40
N PRO A 50 1.01 -12.49 0.82
CA PRO A 50 0.37 -13.79 0.98
C PRO A 50 -0.57 -13.84 2.19
N LYS A 51 -0.55 -12.83 3.06
CA LYS A 51 -1.48 -12.67 4.20
C LYS A 51 -2.65 -11.74 3.88
N ALA A 52 -2.73 -11.22 2.66
CA ALA A 52 -3.87 -10.42 2.21
C ALA A 52 -4.99 -11.34 1.73
N MET A 53 -6.21 -11.09 2.21
CA MET A 53 -7.42 -11.74 1.72
C MET A 53 -8.20 -10.75 0.86
N TRP A 54 -8.31 -11.05 -0.42
CA TRP A 54 -9.04 -10.23 -1.39
C TRP A 54 -10.47 -10.75 -1.56
N ILE A 55 -11.43 -9.83 -1.47
CA ILE A 55 -12.85 -10.14 -1.49
C ILE A 55 -13.49 -9.34 -2.62
N THR A 56 -14.17 -10.03 -3.52
CA THR A 56 -15.02 -9.43 -4.54
C THR A 56 -16.48 -9.53 -4.10
N SER A 57 -17.21 -8.43 -4.16
CA SER A 57 -18.65 -8.39 -3.91
C SER A 57 -19.32 -7.43 -4.86
N GLN A 58 -20.65 -7.47 -4.95
CA GLN A 58 -21.43 -6.44 -5.63
C GLN A 58 -22.12 -5.58 -4.59
N GLN A 59 -21.83 -4.28 -4.60
CA GLN A 59 -22.53 -3.31 -3.77
C GLN A 59 -23.10 -2.19 -4.64
N ARG A 60 -24.38 -1.87 -4.42
CA ARG A 60 -25.08 -0.77 -5.11
C ARG A 60 -25.02 -0.87 -6.64
N GLY A 61 -25.00 -2.09 -7.18
CA GLY A 61 -24.94 -2.34 -8.63
C GLY A 61 -23.57 -2.14 -9.26
N ALA A 62 -22.50 -2.00 -8.46
CA ALA A 62 -21.12 -1.96 -8.94
C ALA A 62 -20.28 -3.04 -8.25
N ASP A 63 -19.29 -3.54 -8.97
CA ASP A 63 -18.30 -4.47 -8.42
C ASP A 63 -17.43 -3.74 -7.40
N GLN A 64 -17.22 -4.39 -6.26
CA GLN A 64 -16.42 -3.91 -5.15
C GLN A 64 -15.32 -4.92 -4.87
N LEU A 65 -14.10 -4.41 -4.83
CA LEU A 65 -12.92 -5.12 -4.37
C LEU A 65 -12.47 -4.57 -3.02
N ASP A 66 -12.34 -5.46 -2.04
CA ASP A 66 -11.82 -5.16 -0.71
C ASP A 66 -10.61 -6.04 -0.39
N CYS A 67 -9.69 -5.51 0.42
CA CYS A 67 -8.54 -6.24 0.96
C CYS A 67 -8.61 -6.23 2.48
N PHE A 68 -8.74 -7.42 3.06
CA PHE A 68 -8.62 -7.64 4.50
C PHE A 68 -7.21 -8.14 4.84
N CYS A 69 -6.50 -7.41 5.71
CA CYS A 69 -5.19 -7.83 6.18
C CYS A 69 -5.35 -8.76 7.38
N LEU A 70 -4.91 -10.02 7.25
CA LEU A 70 -5.02 -11.01 8.32
C LEU A 70 -4.14 -10.69 9.54
N VAL A 71 -3.06 -9.93 9.35
CA VAL A 71 -2.12 -9.55 10.41
C VAL A 71 -2.70 -8.42 11.25
N MET A 72 -3.12 -7.33 10.59
CA MET A 72 -3.67 -6.15 11.25
C MET A 72 -5.15 -6.33 11.65
N LYS A 73 -5.81 -7.36 11.12
CA LYS A 73 -7.25 -7.64 11.29
C LYS A 73 -8.15 -6.47 10.90
N GLN A 74 -7.82 -5.79 9.80
CA GLN A 74 -8.57 -4.63 9.31
C GLN A 74 -8.65 -4.58 7.78
N MET A 75 -9.63 -3.82 7.28
CA MET A 75 -9.72 -3.49 5.86
C MET A 75 -8.65 -2.46 5.50
N THR A 76 -7.83 -2.85 4.53
CA THR A 76 -6.63 -2.12 4.09
C THR A 76 -6.78 -1.52 2.70
N TYR A 77 -7.74 -2.04 1.93
CA TYR A 77 -8.19 -1.45 0.68
C TYR A 77 -9.68 -1.69 0.52
N THR A 78 -10.39 -0.69 0.00
CA THR A 78 -11.75 -0.83 -0.50
C THR A 78 -11.89 0.02 -1.75
N THR A 79 -12.72 -0.40 -2.71
CA THR A 79 -12.90 0.34 -3.97
C THR A 79 -13.47 1.76 -3.73
N TRP A 80 -14.34 1.90 -2.73
CA TRP A 80 -14.99 3.18 -2.40
C TRP A 80 -14.16 4.09 -1.50
N ARG A 81 -13.22 3.51 -0.73
CA ARG A 81 -12.26 4.23 0.11
C ARG A 81 -10.87 3.61 -0.08
N PRO A 82 -10.14 4.03 -1.12
CA PRO A 82 -8.78 3.57 -1.32
C PRO A 82 -7.88 4.16 -0.24
N THR A 83 -7.31 3.29 0.59
CA THR A 83 -6.25 3.66 1.53
C THR A 83 -4.91 3.46 0.85
N LYS A 84 -4.02 4.45 0.97
CA LYS A 84 -2.65 4.34 0.47
C LYS A 84 -1.79 3.66 1.52
N ILE A 85 -1.44 2.40 1.28
CA ILE A 85 -0.49 1.66 2.10
C ILE A 85 0.78 1.50 1.28
N PHE A 86 1.80 2.27 1.66
CA PHE A 86 3.04 2.36 0.92
C PHE A 86 4.02 1.23 1.26
N ASP A 87 3.99 0.72 2.49
CA ASP A 87 4.89 -0.33 2.96
C ASP A 87 4.25 -1.21 4.05
N CYS A 88 4.81 -2.41 4.27
CA CYS A 88 4.37 -3.34 5.31
C CYS A 88 5.52 -4.24 5.79
N GLU A 89 5.87 -4.16 7.07
CA GLU A 89 7.00 -4.87 7.68
C GLU A 89 6.86 -6.39 7.61
N VAL A 90 5.62 -6.89 7.59
CA VAL A 90 5.31 -8.32 7.47
C VAL A 90 5.91 -8.91 6.19
N LEU A 91 5.93 -8.14 5.11
CA LEU A 91 6.48 -8.62 3.85
C LEU A 91 7.97 -8.94 3.97
N TYR A 92 8.73 -8.07 4.64
CA TYR A 92 10.16 -8.30 4.87
C TYR A 92 10.40 -9.48 5.82
N MET A 93 9.54 -9.65 6.84
CA MET A 93 9.64 -10.80 7.75
C MET A 93 9.42 -12.13 7.00
N LEU A 94 8.41 -12.19 6.14
CA LEU A 94 8.12 -13.40 5.35
C LEU A 94 9.24 -13.73 4.35
N GLU A 95 9.86 -12.71 3.76
CA GLU A 95 11.01 -12.88 2.86
C GLU A 95 12.23 -13.43 3.62
N ALA A 96 12.50 -12.91 4.81
CA ALA A 96 13.57 -13.41 5.66
C ALA A 96 13.33 -14.87 6.08
N GLU A 97 12.11 -15.20 6.53
CA GLU A 97 11.73 -16.57 6.88
C GLU A 97 11.88 -17.54 5.70
N ALA A 98 11.48 -17.13 4.49
CA ALA A 98 11.62 -17.94 3.29
C ALA A 98 13.09 -18.19 2.92
N ALA A 99 13.95 -17.17 3.03
CA ALA A 99 15.38 -17.29 2.76
C ALA A 99 16.08 -18.22 3.78
N GLU A 100 15.76 -18.08 5.07
CA GLU A 100 16.28 -18.96 6.12
C GLU A 100 15.87 -20.42 5.91
N LYS A 101 14.62 -20.66 5.50
CA LYS A 101 14.13 -22.01 5.21
C LYS A 101 14.88 -22.61 4.02
N ALA A 102 15.04 -21.88 2.92
CA ALA A 102 15.77 -22.34 1.74
C ALA A 102 17.23 -22.70 2.07
N ALA A 103 17.88 -21.93 2.95
CA ALA A 103 19.26 -22.20 3.38
C ALA A 103 19.40 -23.44 4.27
N ARG A 104 18.33 -23.91 4.91
CA ARG A 104 18.34 -25.13 5.75
C ARG A 104 18.04 -26.41 4.96
N GLU A 105 17.43 -26.29 3.79
CA GLU A 105 16.96 -27.41 2.96
C GLU A 105 17.91 -27.70 1.77
N GLY A 106 18.94 -26.87 1.55
CA GLY A 106 20.00 -27.07 0.56
C GLY A 106 21.31 -27.54 1.18
#